data_AF-A0A537S1N3-F1
#
_entry.id   AF-A0A537S1N3-F1
#
_cell.length_a   1.000
_cell.length_b   1.000
_cell.length_c   1.000
_cell.angle_alpha   90.00
_cell.angle_beta   90.00
_cell.angle_gamma   90.00
#
_symmetry.space_group_name_H-M   'P 1'
#
loop_
_entity.id
_entity.type
_entity.pdbx_description
1 polymer ?
#
loop_
_entity_poly.entity_id
_entity_poly.type
_entity_poly.pdbx_seq_one_letter_code
_entity_poly.pdbx_strand_id
1 'polypeptide(L)'
;MKILQTKTAPNPRRVRIFLAEKGIEVPFEELDILKGLKTPEFTRLNPFQRVPVLVLDDGTAIAETMAICRYFEETKPEPALFGKGAKQRALIEMWNRRMELGLLACVAQAFRHLHPAAAQLEVPQVPAWGEANKPKAQEVMRILDEELGKRRFIAGDEYSVADITALVAVDFTKPARVERPPGLDNLARWHQEVSARPSAKA
;
A
#
# COMPACT_ATOMS: atom_id res chain seq x y z
N MET A 1 -16.47 -12.92 -9.00
CA MET A 1 -15.97 -11.68 -8.37
C MET A 1 -14.92 -10.99 -9.26
N LYS A 2 -14.66 -9.69 -9.09
CA LYS A 2 -13.61 -8.94 -9.82
C LYS A 2 -13.05 -7.78 -8.99
N ILE A 3 -11.85 -7.28 -9.33
CA ILE A 3 -11.26 -6.09 -8.70
C ILE A 3 -11.19 -4.93 -9.69
N LEU A 4 -11.83 -3.82 -9.35
CA LEU A 4 -11.71 -2.56 -10.06
C LEU A 4 -10.43 -1.85 -9.61
N GLN A 5 -9.58 -1.45 -10.56
CA GLN A 5 -8.30 -0.82 -10.25
C GLN A 5 -7.88 0.28 -11.22
N THR A 6 -6.85 1.02 -10.83
CA THR A 6 -5.94 1.71 -11.76
C THR A 6 -4.54 1.16 -11.51
N LYS A 7 -3.93 0.49 -12.50
CA LYS A 7 -2.66 -0.23 -12.37
C LYS A 7 -1.50 0.65 -11.90
N THR A 8 -1.51 1.93 -12.26
CA THR A 8 -0.47 2.90 -11.90
C THR A 8 -0.58 3.42 -10.46
N ALA A 9 -1.72 3.22 -9.79
CA ALA A 9 -1.92 3.65 -8.42
C ALA A 9 -1.23 2.69 -7.42
N PRO A 10 -0.67 3.22 -6.31
CA PRO A 10 0.06 2.40 -5.35
C PRO A 10 -0.84 1.42 -4.57
N ASN A 11 -2.05 1.85 -4.18
CA ASN A 11 -2.95 1.01 -3.38
C ASN A 11 -3.39 -0.29 -4.09
N PRO A 12 -3.81 -0.27 -5.37
CA PRO A 12 -4.07 -1.51 -6.11
C PRO A 12 -2.87 -2.46 -6.19
N ARG A 13 -1.64 -1.94 -6.26
CA ARG A 13 -0.43 -2.79 -6.24
C ARG A 13 -0.31 -3.60 -4.95
N ARG A 14 -0.69 -3.05 -3.79
CA ARG A 14 -0.69 -3.78 -2.51
C ARG A 14 -1.60 -5.01 -2.55
N VAL A 15 -2.80 -4.88 -3.13
CA VAL A 15 -3.72 -6.01 -3.32
C VAL A 15 -3.15 -7.04 -4.30
N ARG A 16 -2.55 -6.59 -5.41
CA ARG A 16 -1.90 -7.50 -6.37
C ARG A 16 -0.78 -8.32 -5.73
N ILE A 17 0.12 -7.68 -4.97
CA ILE A 17 1.19 -8.37 -4.23
C ILE A 17 0.58 -9.37 -3.24
N PHE A 18 -0.44 -8.96 -2.47
CA PHE A 18 -1.10 -9.84 -1.50
C PHE A 18 -1.71 -11.09 -2.15
N LEU A 19 -2.45 -10.90 -3.25
CA LEU A 19 -3.06 -12.02 -3.98
C LEU A 19 -2.01 -12.96 -4.57
N ALA A 20 -0.92 -12.41 -5.10
CA ALA A 20 0.20 -13.19 -5.63
C ALA A 20 0.87 -14.03 -4.52
N GLU A 21 1.12 -13.46 -3.34
CA GLU A 21 1.64 -14.19 -2.17
C GLU A 21 0.71 -15.31 -1.72
N LYS A 22 -0.60 -15.10 -1.85
CA LYS A 22 -1.62 -16.10 -1.54
C LYS A 22 -1.84 -17.11 -2.65
N GLY A 23 -1.25 -16.92 -3.83
CA GLY A 23 -1.58 -17.71 -5.03
C GLY A 23 -3.08 -17.69 -5.33
N ILE A 24 -3.69 -16.50 -5.28
CA ILE A 24 -5.11 -16.28 -5.61
C ILE A 24 -5.17 -15.49 -6.91
N GLU A 25 -5.98 -15.97 -7.85
CA GLU A 25 -6.26 -15.28 -9.10
C GLU A 25 -7.65 -14.66 -9.05
N VAL A 26 -7.74 -13.37 -9.37
CA VAL A 26 -9.00 -12.61 -9.48
C VAL A 26 -8.89 -11.72 -10.72
N PRO A 27 -9.92 -11.65 -11.57
CA PRO A 27 -9.89 -10.76 -12.72
C PRO A 27 -9.85 -9.28 -12.27
N PHE A 28 -8.99 -8.51 -12.94
CA PHE A 28 -8.89 -7.07 -12.74
C PHE A 28 -9.55 -6.32 -13.89
N GLU A 29 -10.35 -5.32 -13.55
CA GLU A 29 -10.91 -4.36 -14.49
C GLU A 29 -10.20 -3.02 -14.32
N GLU A 30 -9.60 -2.53 -15.40
CA GLU A 30 -8.85 -1.28 -15.41
C GLU A 30 -9.81 -0.10 -15.61
N LEU A 31 -9.73 0.87 -14.71
CA LEU A 31 -10.48 2.12 -14.75
C LEU A 31 -9.55 3.31 -14.93
N ASP A 32 -10.01 4.26 -15.74
CA ASP A 32 -9.37 5.57 -15.89
C ASP A 32 -9.45 6.34 -14.55
N ILE A 33 -8.29 6.74 -14.01
CA ILE A 33 -8.19 7.40 -12.71
C ILE A 33 -8.82 8.81 -12.69
N LEU A 34 -8.88 9.49 -13.82
CA LEU A 34 -9.40 10.86 -13.93
C LEU A 34 -10.92 10.87 -14.08
N LYS A 35 -11.46 9.94 -14.87
CA LYS A 35 -12.88 9.93 -15.27
C LYS A 35 -13.65 8.74 -14.72
N GLY A 36 -13.05 7.55 -14.73
CA GLY A 36 -13.72 6.30 -14.36
C GLY A 36 -14.15 6.23 -12.89
N LEU A 37 -13.48 6.97 -12.00
CA LEU A 37 -13.76 6.95 -10.57
C LEU A 37 -14.85 7.92 -10.12
N LYS A 38 -15.22 8.90 -10.97
CA LYS A 38 -16.18 9.97 -10.64
C LYS A 38 -17.58 9.73 -11.22
N THR A 39 -17.83 8.56 -11.80
CA THR A 39 -19.15 8.24 -12.36
C THR A 39 -20.16 7.91 -11.26
N PRO A 40 -21.47 8.13 -11.49
CA PRO A 40 -22.51 7.69 -10.56
C PRO A 40 -22.44 6.17 -10.30
N GLU A 41 -22.12 5.38 -11.31
CA GLU A 41 -22.00 3.92 -11.23
C GLU A 41 -20.88 3.52 -10.27
N PHE A 42 -19.68 4.11 -10.39
CA PHE A 42 -18.58 3.82 -9.50
C PHE A 42 -18.84 4.34 -8.08
N THR A 43 -19.48 5.51 -7.96
CA THR A 43 -19.82 6.12 -6.65
C THR A 43 -20.76 5.24 -5.84
N ARG A 44 -21.67 4.50 -6.49
CA ARG A 44 -22.53 3.50 -5.82
C ARG A 44 -21.74 2.33 -5.23
N LEU A 45 -20.60 1.97 -5.83
CA LEU A 45 -19.72 0.91 -5.33
C LEU A 45 -18.80 1.42 -4.22
N ASN A 46 -18.23 2.62 -4.41
CA ASN A 46 -17.38 3.26 -3.42
C ASN A 46 -17.63 4.78 -3.38
N PRO A 47 -18.32 5.31 -2.35
CA PRO A 47 -18.59 6.74 -2.24
C PRO A 47 -17.32 7.58 -2.05
N PHE A 48 -16.20 6.97 -1.62
CA PHE A 48 -14.91 7.65 -1.55
C PHE A 48 -14.23 7.79 -2.91
N GLN A 49 -14.79 7.22 -3.99
CA GLN A 49 -14.31 7.37 -5.36
C GLN A 49 -12.82 7.00 -5.52
N ARG A 50 -12.41 5.90 -4.86
CA ARG A 50 -11.03 5.40 -4.84
C ARG A 50 -10.95 3.94 -5.25
N VAL A 51 -9.80 3.58 -5.79
CA VAL A 51 -9.41 2.18 -6.09
C VAL A 51 -8.33 1.70 -5.12
N PRO A 52 -8.25 0.39 -4.84
CA PRO A 52 -9.03 -0.70 -5.46
C PRO A 52 -10.41 -0.92 -4.80
N VAL A 53 -11.30 -1.61 -5.53
CA VAL A 53 -12.60 -2.11 -5.03
C VAL A 53 -12.79 -3.55 -5.48
N LEU A 54 -13.03 -4.48 -4.55
CA LEU A 54 -13.45 -5.84 -4.84
C LEU A 54 -14.98 -5.88 -4.98
N VAL A 55 -15.49 -6.41 -6.09
CA VAL A 55 -16.92 -6.66 -6.31
C VAL A 55 -17.15 -8.17 -6.29
N LEU A 56 -17.92 -8.64 -5.31
CA LEU A 56 -18.30 -10.04 -5.15
C LEU A 56 -19.38 -10.46 -6.16
N ASP A 57 -19.65 -11.76 -6.26
CA ASP A 57 -20.61 -12.31 -7.23
C ASP A 57 -22.06 -11.90 -6.92
N ASP A 58 -22.38 -11.59 -5.66
CA ASP A 58 -23.68 -11.04 -5.25
C ASP A 58 -23.80 -9.51 -5.43
N GLY A 59 -22.76 -8.87 -5.98
CA GLY A 59 -22.69 -7.43 -6.18
C GLY A 59 -22.17 -6.63 -4.98
N THR A 60 -21.87 -7.27 -3.84
CA THR A 60 -21.27 -6.59 -2.68
C THR A 60 -19.92 -5.98 -3.04
N ALA A 61 -19.72 -4.70 -2.71
CA ALA A 61 -18.47 -3.98 -2.93
C ALA A 61 -17.68 -3.83 -1.62
N ILE A 62 -16.42 -4.27 -1.63
CA ILE A 62 -15.46 -4.10 -0.54
C ILE A 62 -14.35 -3.16 -1.02
N ALA A 63 -14.30 -1.97 -0.43
CA ALA A 63 -13.24 -0.99 -0.64
C ALA A 63 -12.24 -1.00 0.53
N GLU A 64 -11.17 -0.22 0.40
CA GLU A 64 -9.98 -0.21 1.26
C GLU A 64 -9.09 -1.45 1.13
N THR A 65 -7.81 -1.19 0.91
CA THR A 65 -6.81 -2.23 0.57
C THR A 65 -6.77 -3.32 1.64
N MET A 66 -6.73 -2.93 2.92
CA MET A 66 -6.64 -3.88 4.03
C MET A 66 -7.93 -4.66 4.25
N ALA A 67 -9.11 -4.11 3.93
CA ALA A 67 -10.37 -4.84 4.00
C ALA A 67 -10.48 -5.88 2.87
N ILE A 68 -10.04 -5.54 1.66
CA ILE A 68 -9.95 -6.48 0.53
C ILE A 68 -8.97 -7.61 0.87
N CYS A 69 -7.76 -7.28 1.33
CA CYS A 69 -6.79 -8.29 1.77
C CYS A 69 -7.33 -9.14 2.93
N ARG A 70 -8.07 -8.56 3.88
CA ARG A 70 -8.72 -9.30 4.96
C ARG A 70 -9.73 -10.32 4.43
N TYR A 71 -10.56 -9.95 3.46
CA TYR A 71 -11.52 -10.87 2.86
C TYR A 71 -10.82 -12.12 2.28
N PHE A 72 -9.71 -11.91 1.57
CA PHE A 72 -8.91 -13.02 1.02
C PHE A 72 -8.10 -13.77 2.09
N GLU A 73 -7.65 -13.11 3.16
CA GLU A 73 -7.03 -13.76 4.31
C GLU A 73 -8.01 -14.75 4.96
N GLU A 74 -9.25 -14.34 5.21
CA GLU A 74 -10.22 -15.18 5.91
C GLU A 74 -10.75 -16.32 5.02
N THR A 75 -10.81 -16.13 3.69
CA THR A 75 -11.22 -17.18 2.74
C THR A 75 -10.08 -18.14 2.37
N LYS A 76 -8.82 -17.68 2.42
CA LYS A 76 -7.61 -18.48 2.23
C LYS A 76 -6.57 -18.14 3.31
N PRO A 77 -6.65 -18.76 4.50
CA PRO A 77 -5.83 -18.39 5.66
C PRO A 77 -4.32 -18.52 5.45
N GLU A 78 -3.86 -19.46 4.63
CA GLU A 78 -2.44 -19.70 4.42
C GLU A 78 -1.93 -19.18 3.05
N PRO A 79 -0.72 -18.60 2.99
CA PRO A 79 0.14 -18.21 4.12
C PRO A 79 -0.45 -17.07 4.96
N ALA A 80 -0.30 -17.08 6.29
CA ALA A 80 -0.94 -16.12 7.20
C ALA A 80 -0.29 -14.73 7.22
N LEU A 81 -0.55 -13.91 6.20
CA LEU A 81 0.03 -12.57 6.03
C LEU A 81 -0.45 -11.54 7.06
N PHE A 82 -1.56 -11.83 7.77
CA PHE A 82 -2.01 -11.04 8.91
C PHE A 82 -1.68 -11.67 10.27
N GLY A 83 -0.93 -12.78 10.28
CA GLY A 83 -0.48 -13.46 11.49
C GLY A 83 -1.50 -14.38 12.16
N LYS A 84 -0.98 -15.22 13.05
CA LYS A 84 -1.71 -16.24 13.80
C LYS A 84 -1.83 -15.85 15.27
N GLY A 85 -3.02 -16.05 15.83
CA GLY A 85 -3.33 -15.70 17.22
C GLY A 85 -3.34 -14.19 17.50
N ALA A 86 -3.76 -13.82 18.71
CA ALA A 86 -4.02 -12.42 19.05
C ALA A 86 -2.75 -11.54 18.99
N LYS A 87 -1.63 -12.03 19.52
CA LYS A 87 -0.38 -11.25 19.63
C LYS A 87 0.19 -10.89 18.26
N GLN A 88 0.35 -11.87 17.36
CA GLN A 88 0.95 -11.62 16.05
C GLN A 88 0.06 -10.71 15.20
N ARG A 89 -1.27 -10.95 15.22
CA ARG A 89 -2.25 -10.08 14.53
C ARG A 89 -2.16 -8.63 15.02
N ALA A 90 -2.07 -8.41 16.33
CA ALA A 90 -1.96 -7.07 16.90
C ALA A 90 -0.63 -6.37 16.52
N LEU A 91 0.49 -7.10 16.53
CA LEU A 91 1.79 -6.53 16.14
C LEU A 91 1.85 -6.18 14.64
N ILE A 92 1.31 -7.05 13.77
CA ILE A 92 1.22 -6.78 12.34
C ILE A 92 0.29 -5.59 12.08
N GLU A 93 -0.87 -5.52 12.73
CA GLU A 93 -1.78 -4.38 12.61
C GLU A 93 -1.09 -3.07 13.04
N MET A 94 -0.40 -3.07 14.18
CA MET A 94 0.34 -1.90 14.69
C MET A 94 1.37 -1.42 13.67
N TRP A 95 2.21 -2.33 13.16
CA TRP A 95 3.26 -1.98 12.21
C TRP A 95 2.71 -1.61 10.83
N ASN A 96 1.69 -2.31 10.35
CA ASN A 96 1.03 -1.95 9.09
C ASN A 96 0.38 -0.56 9.16
N ARG A 97 -0.25 -0.18 10.28
CA ARG A 97 -0.76 1.18 10.50
C ARG A 97 0.35 2.22 10.49
N ARG A 98 1.51 1.93 11.09
CA ARG A 98 2.69 2.82 11.01
C ARG A 98 3.16 2.99 9.57
N MET A 99 3.14 1.92 8.77
CA MET A 99 3.52 1.99 7.35
C MET A 99 2.50 2.74 6.52
N GLU A 100 1.21 2.51 6.74
CA GLU A 100 0.14 3.15 5.98
C GLU A 100 0.01 4.64 6.32
N LEU A 101 -0.08 4.98 7.60
CA LEU A 101 -0.31 6.33 8.07
C LEU A 101 0.97 7.16 8.18
N GLY A 102 2.10 6.52 8.49
CA GLY A 102 3.38 7.19 8.73
C GLY A 102 4.25 7.31 7.48
N LEU A 103 4.31 6.27 6.63
CA LEU A 103 5.16 6.26 5.45
C LEU A 103 4.38 6.49 4.16
N LEU A 104 3.48 5.56 3.80
CA LEU A 104 2.74 5.60 2.55
C LEU A 104 1.90 6.87 2.41
N ALA A 105 1.17 7.26 3.46
CA ALA A 105 0.39 8.49 3.45
C ALA A 105 1.28 9.71 3.23
N CYS A 106 2.39 9.86 3.97
CA CYS A 106 3.31 10.99 3.81
C CYS A 106 3.90 11.05 2.38
N VAL A 107 4.35 9.92 1.83
CA VAL A 107 4.85 9.84 0.45
C VAL A 107 3.74 10.19 -0.55
N ALA A 108 2.51 9.71 -0.32
CA ALA A 108 1.38 10.02 -1.17
C ALA A 108 0.96 11.49 -1.11
N GLN A 109 1.04 12.14 0.05
CA GLN A 109 0.80 13.57 0.19
C GLN A 109 1.85 14.39 -0.57
N ALA A 110 3.13 14.00 -0.50
CA ALA A 110 4.18 14.62 -1.31
C ALA A 110 3.88 14.49 -2.81
N PHE A 111 3.53 13.29 -3.30
CA PHE A 111 3.15 13.11 -4.70
C PHE A 111 1.92 13.94 -5.08
N ARG A 112 0.83 13.84 -4.31
CA ARG A 112 -0.47 14.44 -4.63
C ARG A 112 -0.40 15.96 -4.72
N HIS A 113 0.39 16.61 -3.86
CA HIS A 113 0.45 18.07 -3.80
C HIS A 113 1.66 18.69 -4.52
N LEU A 114 2.61 17.90 -5.04
CA LEU A 114 3.79 18.43 -5.74
C LEU A 114 3.94 17.91 -7.18
N HIS A 115 3.41 16.73 -7.50
CA HIS A 115 3.62 16.12 -8.80
C HIS A 115 2.60 16.65 -9.83
N PRO A 116 3.03 17.11 -11.03
CA PRO A 116 2.11 17.63 -12.06
C PRO A 116 1.04 16.63 -12.50
N ALA A 117 1.39 15.34 -12.60
CA ALA A 117 0.43 14.28 -12.93
C ALA A 117 -0.71 14.12 -11.92
N ALA A 118 -0.56 14.66 -10.70
CA ALA A 118 -1.61 14.65 -9.68
C ALA A 118 -2.45 15.94 -9.67
N ALA A 119 -2.10 16.97 -10.44
CA ALA A 119 -2.74 18.29 -10.36
C ALA A 119 -4.24 18.27 -10.70
N GLN A 120 -4.69 17.34 -11.56
CA GLN A 120 -6.12 17.17 -11.86
C GLN A 120 -6.85 16.30 -10.83
N LEU A 121 -6.11 15.50 -10.06
CA LEU A 121 -6.62 14.58 -9.04
C LEU A 121 -6.64 15.19 -7.63
N GLU A 122 -5.86 16.25 -7.42
CA GLU A 122 -5.72 16.97 -6.15
C GLU A 122 -5.94 18.45 -6.39
N VAL A 123 -7.14 18.94 -6.06
CA VAL A 123 -7.56 20.32 -6.33
C VAL A 123 -8.12 20.93 -5.04
N PRO A 124 -7.45 21.93 -4.43
CA PRO A 124 -6.15 22.49 -4.84
C PRO A 124 -4.96 21.59 -4.45
N GLN A 125 -3.89 21.65 -5.24
CA GLN A 125 -2.58 21.26 -4.73
C GLN A 125 -2.11 22.28 -3.70
N VAL A 126 -1.49 21.83 -2.62
CA VAL A 126 -1.01 22.67 -1.52
C VAL A 126 0.48 22.36 -1.35
N PRO A 127 1.37 23.04 -2.10
CA PRO A 127 2.79 22.68 -2.13
C PRO A 127 3.45 22.66 -0.75
N ALA A 128 3.12 23.62 0.11
CA ALA A 128 3.62 23.66 1.50
C ALA A 128 3.29 22.39 2.28
N TRP A 129 2.11 21.78 2.05
CA TRP A 129 1.73 20.53 2.68
C TRP A 129 2.50 19.33 2.09
N GLY A 130 2.67 19.30 0.77
CA GLY A 130 3.49 18.28 0.11
C GLY A 130 4.93 18.27 0.63
N GLU A 131 5.56 19.44 0.71
CA GLU A 131 6.92 19.59 1.25
C GLU A 131 7.00 19.21 2.72
N ALA A 132 6.00 19.58 3.54
CA ALA A 132 5.95 19.24 4.96
C ALA A 132 5.84 17.71 5.23
N ASN A 133 5.44 16.91 4.24
CA ASN A 133 5.33 15.45 4.39
C ASN A 133 6.63 14.70 4.04
N LYS A 134 7.51 15.27 3.22
CA LYS A 134 8.81 14.65 2.88
C LYS A 134 9.64 14.30 4.12
N PRO A 135 9.91 15.23 5.08
CA PRO A 135 10.73 14.92 6.25
C PRO A 135 10.05 13.90 7.18
N LYS A 136 8.71 13.84 7.21
CA LYS A 136 7.98 12.82 7.99
C LYS A 136 8.19 11.42 7.43
N ALA A 137 8.11 11.26 6.11
CA ALA A 137 8.42 9.99 5.44
C ALA A 137 9.87 9.58 5.68
N GLN A 138 10.81 10.54 5.61
CA GLN A 138 12.23 10.31 5.89
C GLN A 138 12.48 9.83 7.32
N GLU A 139 11.78 10.43 8.29
CA GLU A 139 11.89 10.03 9.69
C GLU A 139 11.40 8.59 9.91
N VAL A 140 10.27 8.23 9.29
CA VAL A 140 9.78 6.84 9.36
C VAL A 140 10.78 5.87 8.71
N MET A 141 11.44 6.25 7.61
CA MET A 141 12.50 5.42 7.01
C MET A 141 13.71 5.23 7.94
N ARG A 142 14.09 6.23 8.75
CA ARG A 142 15.14 6.08 9.77
C ARG A 142 14.73 5.12 10.88
N ILE A 143 13.51 5.29 11.42
CA ILE A 143 12.96 4.39 12.44
C ILE A 143 12.91 2.95 11.92
N LEU A 144 12.50 2.76 10.65
CA LEU A 144 12.50 1.44 10.05
C LEU A 144 13.88 0.84 9.93
N ASP A 145 14.90 1.63 9.61
CA ASP A 145 16.27 1.13 9.54
C ASP A 145 16.74 0.56 10.89
N GLU A 146 16.58 1.32 11.97
CA GLU A 146 16.94 0.87 13.33
C GLU A 146 16.18 -0.41 13.73
N GLU A 147 14.90 -0.48 13.40
CA GLU A 147 14.06 -1.61 13.76
C GLU A 147 14.38 -2.85 12.93
N LEU A 148 14.68 -2.69 11.64
CA LEU A 148 15.14 -3.77 10.77
C LEU A 148 16.56 -4.24 11.13
N GLY A 149 17.33 -3.46 11.90
CA GLY A 149 18.55 -3.95 12.54
C GLY A 149 18.29 -5.04 13.59
N LYS A 150 17.06 -5.11 14.13
CA LYS A 150 16.68 -6.01 15.24
C LYS A 150 15.83 -7.21 14.79
N ARG A 151 15.23 -7.13 13.60
CA ARG A 151 14.33 -8.15 13.05
C ARG A 151 14.36 -8.16 11.53
N ARG A 152 13.97 -9.30 10.94
CA ARG A 152 14.07 -9.50 9.49
C ARG A 152 13.05 -8.70 8.68
N PHE A 153 11.81 -8.63 9.16
CA PHE A 153 10.68 -8.00 8.47
C PHE A 153 10.03 -6.91 9.34
N ILE A 154 9.15 -6.12 8.74
CA ILE A 154 8.60 -4.91 9.34
C ILE A 154 7.92 -5.19 10.69
N ALA A 155 7.21 -6.33 10.81
CA ALA A 155 6.44 -6.70 12.00
C ALA A 155 7.03 -7.85 12.84
N GLY A 156 8.17 -8.42 12.44
CA GLY A 156 8.78 -9.57 13.12
C GLY A 156 9.72 -10.35 12.21
N ASP A 157 9.76 -11.67 12.38
CA ASP A 157 10.62 -12.57 11.59
C ASP A 157 9.93 -13.20 10.38
N GLU A 158 8.61 -12.99 10.26
CA GLU A 158 7.79 -13.47 9.15
C GLU A 158 7.30 -12.31 8.28
N TYR A 159 7.22 -12.56 6.96
CA TYR A 159 6.72 -11.60 5.98
C TYR A 159 5.21 -11.40 6.15
N SER A 160 4.76 -10.14 6.10
CA SER A 160 3.37 -9.77 6.41
C SER A 160 2.83 -8.65 5.51
N VAL A 161 1.56 -8.29 5.70
CA VAL A 161 0.98 -7.10 5.04
C VAL A 161 1.70 -5.80 5.37
N ALA A 162 2.41 -5.72 6.52
CA ALA A 162 3.19 -4.54 6.86
C ALA A 162 4.37 -4.36 5.89
N ASP A 163 5.00 -5.46 5.46
CA ASP A 163 6.07 -5.45 4.47
C ASP A 163 5.56 -5.06 3.07
N ILE A 164 4.38 -5.57 2.68
CA ILE A 164 3.74 -5.18 1.41
C ILE A 164 3.49 -3.68 1.37
N THR A 165 2.92 -3.13 2.45
CA THR A 165 2.63 -1.69 2.56
C THR A 165 3.92 -0.87 2.53
N ALA A 166 4.94 -1.28 3.29
CA ALA A 166 6.24 -0.61 3.31
C ALA A 166 6.93 -0.66 1.94
N LEU A 167 6.90 -1.79 1.24
CA LEU A 167 7.55 -1.96 -0.07
C LEU A 167 6.96 -0.97 -1.07
N VAL A 168 5.63 -0.95 -1.15
CA VAL A 168 4.91 -0.04 -2.05
C VAL A 168 5.20 1.42 -1.68
N ALA A 169 5.27 1.75 -0.39
CA ALA A 169 5.59 3.10 0.05
C ALA A 169 7.02 3.52 -0.31
N VAL A 170 8.01 2.66 -0.07
CA VAL A 170 9.42 2.91 -0.40
C VAL A 170 9.60 3.05 -1.91
N ASP A 171 9.00 2.18 -2.73
CA ASP A 171 9.05 2.30 -4.19
C ASP A 171 8.38 3.60 -4.68
N PHE A 172 7.33 4.04 -3.99
CA PHE A 172 6.60 5.27 -4.34
C PHE A 172 7.35 6.56 -3.97
N THR A 173 8.43 6.49 -3.18
CA THR A 173 9.30 7.65 -2.90
C THR A 173 9.89 8.24 -4.18
N LYS A 174 10.26 7.39 -5.14
CA LYS A 174 10.86 7.79 -6.42
C LYS A 174 9.94 8.69 -7.25
N PRO A 175 8.71 8.27 -7.62
CA PRO A 175 7.78 9.17 -8.33
C PRO A 175 7.33 10.36 -7.46
N ALA A 176 7.26 10.20 -6.13
CA ALA A 176 6.92 11.30 -5.21
C ALA A 176 8.06 12.32 -5.01
N ARG A 177 9.27 12.05 -5.53
CA ARG A 177 10.48 12.86 -5.30
C ARG A 177 10.75 13.09 -3.81
N VAL A 178 10.55 12.03 -3.02
CA VAL A 178 10.94 11.95 -1.61
C VAL A 178 12.31 11.28 -1.58
N GLU A 179 13.34 11.99 -1.15
CA GLU A 179 14.68 11.42 -1.08
C GLU A 179 14.78 10.42 0.06
N ARG A 180 15.41 9.28 -0.22
CA ARG A 180 15.79 8.30 0.80
C ARG A 180 17.02 8.82 1.54
N PRO A 181 17.00 8.92 2.89
CA PRO A 181 18.18 9.31 3.64
C PRO A 181 19.36 8.37 3.39
N PRO A 182 20.61 8.87 3.41
CA PRO A 182 21.80 8.02 3.32
C PRO A 182 21.96 7.18 4.59
N GLY A 183 22.72 6.08 4.49
CA GLY A 183 23.08 5.23 5.65
C GLY A 183 21.96 4.34 6.18
N LEU A 184 20.90 4.10 5.38
CA LEU A 184 19.81 3.20 5.75
C LEU A 184 20.04 1.78 5.23
N ASP A 185 21.10 1.15 5.74
CA ASP A 185 21.61 -0.15 5.28
C ASP A 185 20.66 -1.31 5.60
N ASN A 186 20.03 -1.29 6.78
CA ASN A 186 19.08 -2.30 7.20
C ASN A 186 17.80 -2.25 6.37
N LEU A 187 17.31 -1.05 6.08
CA LEU A 187 16.21 -0.81 5.15
C LEU A 187 16.62 -1.20 3.74
N ALA A 188 17.89 -1.04 3.34
CA ALA A 188 18.35 -1.39 1.99
C ALA A 188 18.38 -2.91 1.81
N ARG A 189 18.92 -3.64 2.79
CA ARG A 189 18.89 -5.10 2.85
C ARG A 189 17.46 -5.63 2.82
N TRP A 190 16.56 -5.08 3.65
CA TRP A 190 15.16 -5.49 3.65
C TRP A 190 14.47 -5.20 2.31
N HIS A 191 14.70 -4.02 1.73
CA HIS A 191 14.09 -3.63 0.46
C HIS A 191 14.56 -4.54 -0.68
N GLN A 192 15.85 -4.88 -0.73
CA GLN A 192 16.39 -5.83 -1.69
C GLN A 192 15.76 -7.22 -1.54
N GLU A 193 15.68 -7.73 -0.31
CA GLU A 193 15.11 -9.04 -0.02
C GLU A 193 13.62 -9.12 -0.40
N VAL A 194 12.83 -8.11 0.00
CA VAL A 194 11.40 -8.06 -0.30
C VAL A 194 11.15 -7.82 -1.79
N SER A 195 11.98 -7.02 -2.47
CA SER A 195 11.87 -6.78 -3.91
C SER A 195 12.24 -8.01 -4.76
N ALA A 196 13.02 -8.94 -4.22
CA ALA A 196 13.37 -10.19 -4.90
C ALA A 196 12.24 -11.22 -4.93
N ARG A 197 11.18 -11.02 -4.13
CA ARG A 197 10.01 -11.91 -4.11
C ARG A 197 9.29 -11.85 -5.47
N PRO A 198 8.84 -12.99 -6.04
CA PRO A 198 8.13 -12.99 -7.32
C PRO A 198 6.88 -12.08 -7.34
N SER A 199 6.16 -12.04 -6.22
CA SER A 199 4.98 -11.20 -5.99
C SER A 199 5.28 -9.70 -6.06
N ALA A 200 6.51 -9.24 -5.80
CA ALA A 200 6.86 -7.81 -5.79
C ALA A 200 6.71 -7.13 -7.17
N LYS A 201 6.72 -7.94 -8.24
CA LYS A 201 6.53 -7.53 -9.63
C LYS A 201 5.05 -7.41 -10.06
N ALA A 202 4.12 -7.79 -9.17
CA ALA A 202 2.70 -7.90 -9.49
C ALA A 202 2.05 -6.60 -9.93
#